data_AF-A0A8U1FDE6-F1
#
_entry.id   AF-A0A8U1FDE6-F1
#
_cell.length_a   1.000
_cell.length_b   1.000
_cell.length_c   1.000
_cell.angle_alpha   90.00
_cell.angle_beta   90.00
_cell.angle_gamma   90.00
#
_symmetry.space_group_name_H-M   'P 1'
#
loop_
_entity.id
_entity.type
_entity.pdbx_description
1 polymer ?
#
loop_
_entity_poly.entity_id
_entity_poly.type
_entity_poly.pdbx_seq_one_letter_code
_entity_poly.pdbx_strand_id
1 'polypeptide(L)'
;MPGLFKIMQTLILLGLVIAKCTWTSEAHKYKGCFSTEKLEHRALKILHRNRYQTDVHIDETQYHKLGMKKTCPTVLRSQSVDYNNRSVSPWRYSIDSVEGRFPEKIVVAECLCEGCLIIKGPGHHGAQHHAYNSVPIEQTQMVLMKTVCLNNPEKYSLTSHFVKVPIACTCVRSRI
;
A
#
# COMPACT_ATOMS: atom_id res chain seq x y z
N MET A 1 29.45 29.23 38.66
CA MET A 1 28.37 28.35 38.19
C MET A 1 28.69 27.75 36.80
N PRO A 2 29.61 26.77 36.70
CA PRO A 2 30.01 26.19 35.40
C PRO A 2 29.14 25.01 34.92
N GLY A 3 28.29 24.47 35.79
CA GLY A 3 27.43 23.32 35.48
C GLY A 3 26.25 23.66 34.56
N LEU A 4 25.64 24.84 34.73
CA LEU A 4 24.47 25.25 33.96
C LEU A 4 24.79 25.44 32.47
N PHE A 5 25.98 25.97 32.16
CA PHE A 5 26.41 26.20 30.77
C PHE A 5 26.65 24.88 30.03
N LYS A 6 27.22 23.87 30.71
CA LYS A 6 27.40 22.52 30.15
C LYS A 6 26.06 21.83 29.88
N ILE A 7 25.07 21.98 30.77
CA ILE A 7 23.73 21.42 30.61
C ILE A 7 22.99 22.07 29.44
N MET A 8 23.08 23.39 29.31
CA MET A 8 22.44 24.12 28.21
C MET A 8 23.08 23.72 26.85
N GLN A 9 24.40 23.56 26.81
CA GLN A 9 25.11 23.14 25.60
C GLN A 9 24.81 21.70 25.18
N THR A 10 24.67 20.76 26.13
CA THR A 10 24.24 19.39 25.82
C THR A 10 22.78 19.33 25.36
N LEU A 11 21.88 20.11 25.95
CA LEU A 11 20.48 20.18 25.51
C LEU A 11 20.34 20.76 24.10
N ILE A 12 21.13 21.78 23.75
CA ILE A 12 21.17 22.37 22.40
C ILE A 12 21.70 21.35 21.37
N LEU A 13 22.77 20.63 21.70
CA LEU A 13 23.32 19.58 20.84
C LEU A 13 22.34 18.42 20.66
N LEU A 14 21.64 18.00 21.72
CA LEU A 14 20.62 16.96 21.65
C LEU A 14 19.42 17.41 20.79
N GLY A 15 19.00 18.68 20.91
CA GLY A 15 17.96 19.27 20.07
C GLY A 15 18.32 19.30 18.58
N LEU A 16 19.58 19.59 18.24
CA LEU A 16 20.08 19.55 16.85
C LEU A 16 20.14 18.12 16.27
N VAL A 17 20.40 17.11 17.10
CA VAL A 17 20.36 15.69 16.69
C VAL A 17 18.91 15.24 16.46
N ILE A 18 17.98 15.64 17.32
CA ILE A 18 16.54 15.32 17.16
C ILE A 18 15.97 16.01 15.90
N ALA A 19 16.40 17.23 15.59
CA ALA A 19 16.01 17.93 14.35
C ALA A 19 16.51 17.24 13.07
N LYS A 20 17.63 16.50 13.12
CA LYS A 20 18.08 15.65 11.99
C LYS A 20 17.35 14.31 11.90
N CYS A 21 16.64 13.92 12.96
CA CYS A 21 15.77 12.75 12.99
C CYS A 21 14.33 13.04 12.57
N THR A 22 14.03 14.21 12.00
CA THR A 22 12.83 14.34 11.17
C THR A 22 13.08 13.55 9.89
N TRP A 23 12.73 12.27 9.94
CA TRP A 23 12.62 11.40 8.79
C TRP A 23 11.58 11.99 7.82
N THR A 24 12.00 12.94 7.00
CA THR A 24 11.33 13.18 5.74
C THR A 24 11.62 11.96 4.90
N SER A 25 10.61 11.12 4.62
CA SER A 25 10.73 10.00 3.68
C SER A 25 10.93 10.59 2.27
N GLU A 26 12.12 11.09 2.01
CA GLU A 26 12.44 11.79 0.78
C GLU A 26 12.57 10.74 -0.33
N ALA A 27 11.88 10.98 -1.43
CA ALA A 27 11.87 10.09 -2.57
C ALA A 27 13.30 9.96 -3.12
N HIS A 28 13.93 8.78 -2.95
CA HIS A 28 15.30 8.58 -3.40
C HIS A 28 15.36 8.49 -4.94
N LYS A 29 15.93 9.51 -5.56
CA LYS A 29 16.17 9.53 -7.02
C LYS A 29 17.42 8.73 -7.36
N TYR A 30 17.27 7.69 -8.17
CA TYR A 30 18.40 6.89 -8.64
C TYR A 30 19.18 7.66 -9.72
N LYS A 31 20.51 7.72 -9.58
CA LYS A 31 21.37 8.39 -10.57
C LYS A 31 21.35 7.62 -11.89
N GLY A 32 21.15 8.36 -13.00
CA GLY A 32 21.24 7.85 -14.36
C GLY A 32 20.05 8.22 -15.24
N CYS A 33 20.31 8.27 -16.56
CA CYS A 33 19.32 8.48 -17.61
C CYS A 33 19.43 7.34 -18.62
N PHE A 34 18.34 6.59 -18.79
CA PHE A 34 18.30 5.34 -19.53
C PHE A 34 17.25 5.39 -20.64
N SER A 35 17.45 4.63 -21.71
CA SER A 35 16.37 4.29 -22.64
C SER A 35 15.30 3.46 -21.92
N THR A 36 14.10 3.37 -22.49
CA THR A 36 12.97 2.60 -21.90
C THR A 36 13.36 1.17 -21.56
N GLU A 37 13.91 0.40 -22.50
CA GLU A 37 14.32 -1.00 -22.29
C GLU A 37 15.33 -1.16 -21.13
N LYS A 38 16.36 -0.30 -21.10
CA LYS A 38 17.39 -0.34 -20.05
C LYS A 38 16.85 0.11 -18.69
N LEU A 39 15.82 0.97 -18.67
CA LEU A 39 15.15 1.43 -17.46
C LEU A 39 14.44 0.27 -16.76
N GLU A 40 13.68 -0.54 -17.51
CA GLU A 40 12.90 -1.65 -16.96
C GLU A 40 13.81 -2.70 -16.31
N HIS A 41 14.88 -3.10 -17.01
CA HIS A 41 15.87 -4.01 -16.46
C HIS A 41 16.49 -3.48 -15.15
N ARG A 42 16.73 -2.16 -15.08
CA ARG A 42 17.25 -1.52 -13.88
C ARG A 42 16.23 -1.49 -12.75
N ALA A 43 14.96 -1.23 -13.06
CA ALA A 43 13.87 -1.23 -12.09
C ALA A 43 13.71 -2.61 -11.46
N LEU A 44 13.67 -3.68 -12.25
CA LEU A 44 13.61 -5.06 -11.77
C LEU A 44 14.78 -5.40 -10.84
N LYS A 45 16.00 -5.00 -11.20
CA LYS A 45 17.19 -5.21 -10.34
C LYS A 45 17.07 -4.50 -8.98
N ILE A 46 16.51 -3.29 -8.97
CA ILE A 46 16.29 -2.54 -7.73
C ILE A 46 15.20 -3.22 -6.89
N LEU A 47 14.09 -3.63 -7.51
CA LEU A 47 12.99 -4.32 -6.82
C LEU A 47 13.47 -5.63 -6.19
N HIS A 48 14.18 -6.46 -6.95
CA HIS A 48 14.76 -7.71 -6.44
C HIS A 48 15.71 -7.48 -5.26
N ARG A 49 16.57 -6.44 -5.33
CA ARG A 49 17.47 -6.09 -4.21
C ARG A 49 16.70 -5.69 -2.94
N ASN A 50 15.53 -5.09 -3.09
CA ASN A 50 14.64 -4.72 -1.98
C ASN A 50 13.68 -5.86 -1.59
N ARG A 51 13.89 -7.09 -2.10
CA ARG A 51 13.04 -8.26 -1.85
C ARG A 51 11.57 -8.01 -2.19
N TYR A 52 11.33 -7.16 -3.19
CA TYR A 52 10.00 -7.00 -3.74
C TYR A 52 9.61 -8.28 -4.47
N GLN A 53 8.43 -8.81 -4.22
CA GLN A 53 7.96 -10.03 -4.85
C GLN A 53 7.44 -9.71 -6.26
N THR A 54 8.34 -9.68 -7.24
CA THR A 54 8.01 -9.37 -8.65
C THR A 54 7.57 -10.60 -9.44
N ASP A 55 7.82 -11.80 -8.92
CA ASP A 55 7.64 -13.06 -9.65
C ASP A 55 6.23 -13.64 -9.52
N VAL A 56 5.33 -12.93 -8.84
CA VAL A 56 3.91 -13.30 -8.80
C VAL A 56 3.32 -13.03 -10.18
N HIS A 57 3.12 -14.09 -10.97
CA HIS A 57 2.32 -14.00 -12.18
C HIS A 57 0.90 -13.59 -11.78
N ILE A 58 0.50 -12.37 -12.12
CA ILE A 58 -0.85 -11.87 -11.89
C ILE A 58 -1.70 -12.36 -13.05
N ASP A 59 -2.53 -13.38 -12.81
CA ASP A 59 -3.59 -13.75 -13.75
C ASP A 59 -4.66 -12.66 -13.75
N GLU A 60 -4.61 -11.78 -14.73
CA GLU A 60 -5.52 -10.63 -14.86
C GLU A 60 -6.98 -11.06 -15.01
N THR A 61 -7.26 -12.29 -15.44
CA THR A 61 -8.63 -12.80 -15.58
C THR A 61 -9.28 -13.08 -14.23
N GLN A 62 -8.48 -13.26 -13.18
CA GLN A 62 -8.95 -13.57 -11.84
C GLN A 62 -9.41 -12.32 -11.06
N TYR A 63 -8.96 -11.13 -11.44
CA TYR A 63 -9.11 -9.92 -10.65
C TYR A 63 -9.98 -8.87 -11.34
N HIS A 64 -10.68 -8.07 -10.53
CA HIS A 64 -11.45 -6.93 -11.05
C HIS A 64 -10.54 -5.72 -11.30
N LYS A 65 -10.97 -4.77 -12.13
CA LYS A 65 -10.32 -3.45 -12.18
C LYS A 65 -10.65 -2.67 -10.91
N LEU A 66 -9.66 -1.97 -10.37
CA LEU A 66 -9.85 -1.11 -9.21
C LEU A 66 -10.96 -0.07 -9.46
N GLY A 67 -11.85 0.12 -8.49
CA GLY A 67 -12.94 1.10 -8.57
C GLY A 67 -14.18 0.64 -9.35
N MET A 68 -14.22 -0.61 -9.84
CA MET A 68 -15.45 -1.18 -10.39
C MET A 68 -16.58 -1.21 -9.35
N LYS A 69 -17.84 -1.16 -9.79
CA LYS A 69 -19.00 -1.33 -8.88
C LYS A 69 -18.84 -2.61 -8.06
N LYS A 70 -19.08 -2.51 -6.76
CA LYS A 70 -19.01 -3.61 -5.80
C LYS A 70 -20.34 -3.74 -5.06
N THR A 71 -20.66 -4.96 -4.65
CA THR A 71 -21.87 -5.29 -3.92
C THR A 71 -21.49 -5.98 -2.62
N CYS A 72 -22.06 -5.54 -1.51
CA CYS A 72 -21.89 -6.23 -0.24
C CYS A 72 -22.67 -7.56 -0.28
N PRO A 73 -22.02 -8.71 0.01
CA PRO A 73 -22.70 -9.99 0.02
C PRO A 73 -23.69 -10.09 1.19
N THR A 74 -24.84 -10.73 0.95
CA THR A 74 -25.86 -11.01 1.96
C THR A 74 -25.66 -12.33 2.71
N VAL A 75 -24.77 -13.19 2.20
CA VAL A 75 -24.41 -14.48 2.80
C VAL A 75 -22.91 -14.63 2.79
N LEU A 76 -22.33 -14.97 3.94
CA LEU A 76 -20.92 -15.28 4.05
C LEU A 76 -20.66 -16.72 3.60
N ARG A 77 -19.58 -16.90 2.82
CA ARG A 77 -19.16 -18.22 2.35
C ARG A 77 -18.31 -18.89 3.42
N SER A 78 -18.94 -19.29 4.53
CA SER A 78 -18.27 -19.83 5.72
C SER A 78 -17.32 -21.01 5.45
N GLN A 79 -17.60 -21.80 4.41
CA GLN A 79 -16.78 -22.93 3.98
C GLN A 79 -15.65 -22.57 3.01
N SER A 80 -15.52 -21.29 2.62
CA SER A 80 -14.44 -20.86 1.72
C SER A 80 -13.08 -20.95 2.42
N VAL A 81 -12.09 -21.46 1.68
CA VAL A 81 -10.70 -21.48 2.16
C VAL A 81 -10.16 -20.05 2.24
N ASP A 82 -10.59 -19.17 1.34
CA ASP A 82 -10.10 -17.80 1.25
C ASP A 82 -10.71 -16.91 2.33
N TYR A 83 -9.85 -16.24 3.10
CA TYR A 83 -10.28 -15.38 4.20
C TYR A 83 -11.19 -14.23 3.76
N ASN A 84 -10.97 -13.69 2.56
CA ASN A 84 -11.74 -12.58 2.03
C ASN A 84 -13.23 -12.93 1.82
N ASN A 85 -13.54 -14.21 1.56
CA ASN A 85 -14.89 -14.71 1.30
C ASN A 85 -15.67 -15.05 2.58
N ARG A 86 -14.98 -15.28 3.70
CA ARG A 86 -15.57 -15.63 5.01
C ARG A 86 -15.33 -14.60 6.11
N SER A 87 -14.70 -13.48 5.79
CA SER A 87 -14.54 -12.35 6.70
C SER A 87 -15.87 -11.63 6.92
N VAL A 88 -16.10 -11.14 8.14
CA VAL A 88 -17.22 -10.24 8.47
C VAL A 88 -17.08 -8.85 7.82
N SER A 89 -15.89 -8.50 7.35
CA SER A 89 -15.60 -7.33 6.52
C SER A 89 -15.03 -7.82 5.20
N PRO A 90 -15.86 -8.40 4.31
CA PRO A 90 -15.37 -9.10 3.13
C PRO A 90 -14.73 -8.15 2.12
N TRP A 91 -13.78 -8.67 1.35
CA TRP A 91 -13.12 -7.93 0.28
C TRP A 91 -12.99 -8.78 -0.98
N ARG A 92 -12.76 -8.10 -2.10
CA ARG A 92 -12.26 -8.72 -3.33
C ARG A 92 -10.88 -8.16 -3.64
N TYR A 93 -10.12 -8.90 -4.44
CA TYR A 93 -8.87 -8.40 -4.98
C TYR A 93 -9.10 -7.76 -6.34
N SER A 94 -8.43 -6.63 -6.56
CA SER A 94 -8.50 -5.85 -7.79
C SER A 94 -7.10 -5.41 -8.20
N ILE A 95 -6.92 -5.13 -9.49
CA ILE A 95 -5.63 -4.68 -10.03
C ILE A 95 -5.62 -3.14 -10.07
N ASP A 96 -4.65 -2.57 -9.36
CA ASP A 96 -4.21 -1.19 -9.50
C ASP A 96 -3.07 -1.12 -10.53
N SER A 97 -3.33 -0.56 -11.71
CA SER A 97 -2.35 -0.44 -12.80
C SER A 97 -2.00 1.03 -13.00
N VAL A 98 -0.73 1.37 -12.79
CA VAL A 98 -0.22 2.75 -12.96
C VAL A 98 0.94 2.74 -13.93
N GLU A 99 0.73 3.31 -15.12
CA GLU A 99 1.76 3.42 -16.15
C GLU A 99 3.02 4.12 -15.61
N GLY A 100 4.18 3.56 -15.93
CA GLY A 100 5.47 4.11 -15.50
C GLY A 100 5.83 3.83 -14.04
N ARG A 101 4.98 3.11 -13.28
CA ARG A 101 5.32 2.55 -11.97
C ARG A 101 5.96 1.18 -12.13
N PHE A 102 6.87 0.82 -11.24
CA PHE A 102 7.45 -0.52 -11.14
C PHE A 102 7.26 -1.07 -9.71
N PRO A 103 6.57 -2.23 -9.55
CA PRO A 103 5.78 -2.89 -10.58
C PRO A 103 4.59 -2.02 -11.04
N GLU A 104 4.19 -2.19 -12.30
CA GLU A 104 3.08 -1.41 -12.87
C GLU A 104 1.75 -1.78 -12.20
N LYS A 105 1.54 -3.10 -12.08
CA LYS A 105 0.34 -3.72 -11.51
C LYS A 105 0.59 -4.13 -10.07
N ILE A 106 -0.32 -3.72 -9.19
CA ILE A 106 -0.36 -4.12 -7.78
C ILE A 106 -1.75 -4.68 -7.50
N VAL A 107 -1.82 -5.86 -6.87
CA VAL A 107 -3.09 -6.42 -6.40
C VAL A 107 -3.46 -5.76 -5.08
N VAL A 108 -4.66 -5.19 -5.01
CA VAL A 108 -5.17 -4.46 -3.84
C VAL A 108 -6.50 -5.05 -3.36
N ALA A 109 -6.73 -4.99 -2.05
CA ALA A 109 -8.00 -5.37 -1.44
C ALA A 109 -9.03 -4.23 -1.48
N GLU A 110 -10.22 -4.51 -2.00
CA GLU A 110 -11.38 -3.61 -1.97
C GLU A 110 -12.45 -4.15 -1.02
N CYS A 111 -12.72 -3.44 0.07
CA CYS A 111 -13.81 -3.82 0.99
C CYS A 111 -15.15 -3.74 0.26
N LEU A 112 -15.96 -4.81 0.34
CA LEU A 112 -17.23 -4.93 -0.38
C LEU A 112 -18.40 -4.26 0.35
N CYS A 113 -18.30 -4.10 1.66
CA CYS A 113 -19.33 -3.54 2.53
C CYS A 113 -18.83 -2.23 3.16
N GLU A 114 -19.76 -1.36 3.54
CA GLU A 114 -19.45 -0.17 4.35
C GLU A 114 -19.46 -0.54 5.84
N GLY A 115 -20.51 -1.25 6.28
CA GLY A 115 -20.58 -1.86 7.60
C GLY A 115 -19.91 -3.22 7.66
N CYS A 116 -19.97 -3.87 8.82
CA CYS A 116 -19.58 -5.28 8.97
C CYS A 116 -20.80 -6.19 8.95
N LEU A 117 -20.63 -7.41 8.44
CA LEU A 117 -21.64 -8.45 8.44
C LEU A 117 -21.67 -9.15 9.81
N ILE A 118 -22.80 -9.06 10.50
CA ILE A 118 -23.02 -9.78 11.76
C ILE A 118 -23.92 -10.99 11.49
N ILE A 119 -23.40 -12.19 11.79
CA ILE A 119 -24.14 -13.45 11.63
C ILE A 119 -24.75 -13.84 12.97
N LYS A 120 -26.08 -13.99 13.03
CA LYS A 120 -26.81 -14.38 14.26
C LYS A 120 -26.98 -15.90 14.44
N GLY A 121 -26.29 -16.71 13.63
CA GLY A 121 -26.25 -18.18 13.72
C GLY A 121 -26.12 -18.86 12.35
N PRO A 122 -26.06 -20.19 12.30
CA PRO A 122 -26.00 -20.96 11.06
C PRO A 122 -27.23 -20.71 10.18
N GLY A 123 -27.05 -20.44 8.89
CA GLY A 123 -28.15 -20.24 7.94
C GLY A 123 -28.80 -18.85 7.95
N HIS A 124 -28.36 -17.93 8.81
CA HIS A 124 -28.86 -16.55 8.78
C HIS A 124 -28.15 -15.70 7.72
N HIS A 125 -28.91 -14.90 6.98
CA HIS A 125 -28.38 -13.85 6.13
C HIS A 125 -27.61 -12.83 6.98
N GLY A 126 -26.39 -12.50 6.57
CA GLY A 126 -25.60 -11.46 7.20
C GLY A 126 -26.22 -10.10 6.87
N ALA A 127 -26.63 -9.36 7.88
CA ALA A 127 -26.99 -7.96 7.73
C ALA A 127 -25.77 -7.08 8.03
N GLN A 128 -25.60 -6.01 7.25
CA GLN A 128 -24.62 -4.98 7.58
C GLN A 128 -25.04 -4.28 8.88
N HIS A 129 -24.09 -4.15 9.80
CA HIS A 129 -24.27 -3.44 11.06
C HIS A 129 -23.42 -2.18 11.06
N HIS A 130 -24.04 -1.01 10.94
CA HIS A 130 -23.37 0.28 10.75
C HIS A 130 -22.74 0.88 12.02
N ALA A 131 -22.94 0.27 13.19
CA ALA A 131 -22.11 0.58 14.37
C ALA A 131 -20.66 0.07 14.23
N TYR A 132 -20.36 -0.64 13.14
CA TYR A 132 -19.03 -1.05 12.74
C TYR A 132 -18.78 -0.65 11.29
N ASN A 133 -17.51 -0.45 10.95
CA ASN A 133 -17.07 -0.14 9.60
C ASN A 133 -16.11 -1.21 9.09
N SER A 134 -16.29 -1.60 7.83
CA SER A 134 -15.30 -2.34 7.07
C SER A 134 -14.23 -1.37 6.58
N VAL A 135 -12.99 -1.52 7.06
CA VAL A 135 -11.88 -0.62 6.72
C VAL A 135 -10.70 -1.41 6.13
N PRO A 136 -9.98 -0.86 5.15
CA PRO A 136 -8.82 -1.53 4.59
C PRO A 136 -7.68 -1.60 5.62
N ILE A 137 -6.96 -2.73 5.64
CA ILE A 137 -5.65 -2.84 6.27
C ILE A 137 -4.62 -2.54 5.19
N GLU A 138 -3.77 -1.55 5.42
CA GLU A 138 -2.77 -1.08 4.46
C GLU A 138 -1.36 -1.55 4.83
N GLN A 139 -0.62 -2.02 3.82
CA GLN A 139 0.81 -2.26 3.90
C GLN A 139 1.56 -1.16 3.15
N THR A 140 2.67 -0.67 3.71
CA THR A 140 3.53 0.29 3.00
C THR A 140 4.48 -0.48 2.08
N GLN A 141 4.46 -0.18 0.78
CA GLN A 141 5.30 -0.84 -0.22
C GLN A 141 6.12 0.20 -1.00
N MET A 142 7.37 -0.14 -1.33
CA MET A 142 8.23 0.71 -2.16
C MET A 142 7.99 0.41 -3.63
N VAL A 143 7.73 1.45 -4.41
CA VAL A 143 7.57 1.39 -5.87
C VAL A 143 8.55 2.35 -6.52
N LEU A 144 8.90 2.10 -7.78
CA LEU A 144 9.73 3.00 -8.55
C LEU A 144 8.88 3.73 -9.58
N MET A 145 9.01 5.05 -9.68
CA MET A 145 8.34 5.86 -10.68
C MET A 145 9.33 6.27 -11.77
N LYS A 146 8.93 6.04 -13.03
CA LYS A 146 9.58 6.55 -14.23
C LYS A 146 9.43 8.08 -14.26
N THR A 147 10.54 8.77 -14.44
CA THR A 147 10.58 10.24 -14.55
C THR A 147 11.44 10.65 -15.74
N VAL A 148 11.03 11.67 -16.48
CA VAL A 148 11.78 12.17 -17.63
C VAL A 148 13.08 12.85 -17.18
N CYS A 149 14.16 12.66 -17.92
CA CYS A 149 15.42 13.34 -17.64
C CYS A 149 15.42 14.80 -18.11
N LEU A 150 15.91 15.70 -17.26
CA LEU A 150 15.91 17.15 -17.50
C LEU A 150 16.57 17.55 -18.83
N ASN A 151 17.71 16.92 -19.15
CA ASN A 151 18.53 17.28 -20.31
C ASN A 151 18.31 16.36 -21.52
N ASN A 152 17.39 15.39 -21.44
CA ASN A 152 17.08 14.48 -22.54
C ASN A 152 15.66 13.90 -22.37
N PRO A 153 14.66 14.42 -23.12
CA PRO A 153 13.28 13.96 -23.04
C PRO A 153 13.04 12.50 -23.45
N GLU A 154 13.96 11.92 -24.24
CA GLU A 154 13.88 10.52 -24.71
C GLU A 154 14.45 9.53 -23.69
N LYS A 155 15.01 10.03 -22.58
CA LYS A 155 15.60 9.22 -21.52
C LYS A 155 14.88 9.40 -20.19
N TYR A 156 14.95 8.35 -19.39
CA TYR A 156 14.21 8.26 -18.14
C TYR A 156 15.12 7.92 -16.96
N SER A 157 14.67 8.32 -15.78
CA SER A 157 15.25 8.02 -14.49
C SER A 157 14.20 7.38 -13.58
N LEU A 158 14.64 6.78 -12.48
CA LEU A 158 13.78 6.13 -11.50
C LEU A 158 13.81 6.89 -10.18
N THR A 159 12.65 7.09 -9.58
CA THR A 159 12.50 7.67 -8.25
C THR A 159 11.74 6.70 -7.36
N SER A 160 12.22 6.42 -6.14
CA SER A 160 11.50 5.55 -5.21
C SER A 160 10.39 6.32 -4.50
N HIS A 161 9.21 5.72 -4.42
CA HIS A 161 8.08 6.21 -3.64
C HIS A 161 7.57 5.11 -2.71
N PHE A 162 6.99 5.50 -1.58
CA PHE A 162 6.29 4.56 -0.70
C PHE A 162 4.78 4.78 -0.85
N VAL A 163 4.06 3.72 -1.18
CA VAL A 163 2.61 3.73 -1.37
C VAL A 163 1.94 2.86 -0.32
N LYS A 164 0.70 3.23 0.06
CA LYS A 164 -0.16 2.43 0.92
C LYS A 164 -0.97 1.48 0.04
N VAL A 165 -0.78 0.18 0.24
CA VAL A 165 -1.42 -0.88 -0.52
C VAL A 165 -2.41 -1.59 0.40
N PRO A 166 -3.73 -1.49 0.16
CA PRO A 166 -4.71 -2.30 0.88
C PRO A 166 -4.46 -3.79 0.63
N ILE A 167 -4.21 -4.57 1.67
CA ILE A 167 -3.94 -6.01 1.57
C ILE A 167 -5.10 -6.88 2.08
N ALA A 168 -5.98 -6.30 2.89
CA ALA A 168 -7.17 -6.96 3.44
C ALA A 168 -8.18 -5.91 3.92
N CYS A 169 -9.32 -6.36 4.42
CA CYS A 169 -10.24 -5.51 5.17
C CYS A 169 -10.50 -6.10 6.56
N THR A 170 -10.70 -5.21 7.53
CA THR A 170 -11.03 -5.55 8.91
C THR A 170 -12.28 -4.82 9.37
N CYS A 171 -12.87 -5.31 10.45
CA CYS A 171 -14.03 -4.72 11.09
C CYS A 171 -13.62 -3.92 12.31
N VAL A 172 -13.98 -2.64 12.35
CA VAL A 172 -13.71 -1.76 13.49
C VAL A 172 -15.01 -1.15 14.00
N ARG A 173 -15.07 -0.86 15.30
CA ARG A 173 -16.18 -0.09 15.86
C ARG A 173 -16.19 1.33 15.27
N SER A 174 -17.36 1.81 14.88
CA SER A 174 -17.52 3.17 14.34
C SER A 174 -17.15 4.21 15.41
N ARG A 175 -16.55 5.32 14.97
CA ARG A 175 -16.35 6.49 15.83
C ARG A 175 -17.72 7.08 16.16
N ILE A 176 -17.89 7.48 17.43
CA ILE A 176 -19.08 8.20 17.90
C ILE A 176 -18.92 9.67 17.51
#